data_AF-A0A2W5YJR0-F1
#
_entry.id   AF-A0A2W5YJR0-F1
#
_cell.length_a   1.000
_cell.length_b   1.000
_cell.length_c   1.000
_cell.angle_alpha   90.00
_cell.angle_beta   90.00
_cell.angle_gamma   90.00
#
_symmetry.space_group_name_H-M   'P 1'
#
loop_
_entity.id
_entity.type
_entity.pdbx_description
1 polymer ?
#
loop_
_entity_poly.entity_id
_entity_poly.type
_entity_poly.pdbx_seq_one_letter_code
_entity_poly.pdbx_strand_id
1 'polypeptide(L)' 'MSCRVRSQSKRRSTASKHWSEQLYQWRKRNDFSQSEAALKLQISTRTLQEWEQGRACPRHLALSAINKLIGV' A
#
# COMPACT_ATOMS: atom_id res chain seq x y z
N MET A 1 -3.70 -1.07 -20.81
CA MET A 1 -3.25 -0.08 -19.82
C MET A 1 -2.65 -0.84 -18.66
N SER A 2 -1.35 -1.11 -18.74
CA SER A 2 -0.70 -2.12 -17.92
C SER A 2 -0.48 -1.62 -16.50
N CYS A 3 -1.06 -2.35 -15.55
CA CYS A 3 -0.58 -2.43 -14.17
C CYS A 3 0.94 -2.65 -14.23
N ARG A 4 1.75 -1.59 -14.05
CA ARG A 4 3.21 -1.73 -13.96
C ARG A 4 3.49 -2.39 -12.62
N VAL A 5 3.41 -3.72 -12.57
CA VAL A 5 3.78 -4.53 -11.41
C VAL A 5 5.30 -4.41 -11.29
N ARG A 6 5.75 -3.34 -10.61
CA ARG A 6 7.17 -3.03 -10.48
C ARG A 6 7.79 -4.10 -9.60
N SER A 7 8.73 -4.84 -10.19
CA SER A 7 9.43 -5.99 -9.64
C SER A 7 9.80 -5.82 -8.16
N GLN A 8 9.34 -6.78 -7.36
CA GLN A 8 9.67 -6.95 -5.95
C GLN A 8 11.18 -6.93 -5.76
N SER A 9 11.71 -5.82 -5.23
CA SER A 9 13.07 -5.78 -4.71
C SER A 9 13.08 -6.41 -3.32
N LYS A 10 13.21 -7.74 -3.35
CA LYS A 10 13.78 -8.65 -2.36
C LYS A 10 14.61 -7.94 -1.25
N ARG A 11 14.11 -7.87 0.00
CA ARG A 11 14.87 -8.06 1.27
C ARG A 11 14.01 -7.91 2.54
N ARG A 12 14.49 -8.56 3.61
CA ARG A 12 13.79 -9.13 4.79
C ARG A 12 13.56 -8.14 5.95
N SER A 13 12.38 -8.19 6.58
CA SER A 13 12.14 -7.98 8.03
C SER A 13 10.66 -8.30 8.36
N THR A 14 10.35 -8.81 9.56
CA THR A 14 9.19 -9.71 9.81
C THR A 14 7.94 -9.09 10.46
N ALA A 15 7.95 -7.82 10.90
CA ALA A 15 6.78 -7.18 11.55
C ALA A 15 6.08 -6.12 10.67
N SER A 16 6.82 -5.41 9.83
CA SER A 16 6.31 -4.43 8.83
C SER A 16 5.77 -5.08 7.54
N LYS A 17 5.91 -6.41 7.42
CA LYS A 17 5.45 -7.20 6.26
C LYS A 17 3.94 -7.26 6.08
N HIS A 18 3.15 -7.07 7.14
CA HIS A 18 1.70 -7.19 7.03
C HIS A 18 1.08 -6.08 6.18
N TRP A 19 1.49 -4.82 6.37
CA TRP A 19 0.87 -3.70 5.67
C TRP A 19 1.25 -3.62 4.19
N SER A 20 2.51 -3.91 3.85
CA SER A 20 2.98 -3.90 2.46
C SER A 20 2.24 -4.93 1.61
N GLU A 21 2.10 -6.17 2.12
CA GLU A 21 1.36 -7.22 1.43
C GLU A 21 -0.14 -6.93 1.37
N GLN A 22 -0.76 -6.46 2.47
CA GLN A 22 -2.19 -6.13 2.48
C GLN A 22 -2.53 -5.00 1.49
N LEU A 23 -1.72 -3.94 1.44
CA LEU A 23 -1.91 -2.85 0.47
C LEU A 23 -1.72 -3.34 -0.96
N TYR A 24 -0.73 -4.18 -1.20
CA TYR A 24 -0.50 -4.76 -2.53
C TYR A 24 -1.67 -5.63 -2.99
N GLN A 25 -2.18 -6.51 -2.11
CA GLN A 25 -3.31 -7.37 -2.42
C GLN A 25 -4.60 -6.58 -2.61
N TRP A 26 -4.86 -5.58 -1.76
CA TRP A 26 -5.99 -4.68 -1.94
C TRP A 26 -5.91 -3.96 -3.29
N ARG A 27 -4.74 -3.44 -3.63
CA ARG A 27 -4.51 -2.74 -4.90
C ARG A 27 -4.72 -3.67 -6.11
N LYS A 28 -4.24 -4.92 -6.02
CA LYS A 28 -4.42 -5.95 -7.05
C LYS A 28 -5.88 -6.38 -7.20
N ARG A 29 -6.62 -6.55 -6.11
CA ARG A 29 -8.05 -6.94 -6.14
C ARG A 29 -8.94 -5.88 -6.77
N ASN A 30 -8.53 -4.62 -6.69
CA ASN A 30 -9.29 -3.49 -7.22
C ASN A 30 -8.71 -2.95 -8.55
N ASP A 31 -7.68 -3.60 -9.11
CA ASP A 31 -6.97 -3.15 -10.33
C ASP A 31 -6.51 -1.68 -10.31
N PHE A 32 -6.16 -1.17 -9.12
CA PHE A 32 -5.73 0.22 -8.97
C PHE A 32 -4.25 0.40 -9.32
N SER A 33 -3.92 1.46 -10.04
CA SER A 33 -2.56 1.99 -10.09
C SER A 33 -2.15 2.57 -8.73
N GLN A 34 -0.85 2.78 -8.52
CA GLN A 34 -0.36 3.37 -7.27
C GLN A 34 -0.92 4.78 -7.05
N SER A 35 -1.13 5.54 -8.12
CA SER A 35 -1.73 6.88 -8.05
C SER A 35 -3.20 6.83 -7.66
N GLU A 36 -3.98 5.92 -8.24
CA GLU A 36 -5.40 5.76 -7.91
C GLU A 36 -5.60 5.26 -6.48
N ALA A 37 -4.79 4.28 -6.06
CA ALA A 37 -4.77 3.79 -4.70
C ALA A 37 -4.47 4.92 -3.69
N ALA A 38 -3.50 5.79 -4.00
CA ALA A 38 -3.17 6.93 -3.18
C ALA A 38 -4.30 7.96 -3.10
N LEU A 39 -4.99 8.22 -4.23
CA LEU A 39 -6.17 9.09 -4.26
C LEU A 39 -7.32 8.54 -3.42
N LYS A 40 -7.59 7.22 -3.47
CA LYS A 40 -8.61 6.56 -2.64
C LYS A 40 -8.29 6.65 -1.16
N LEU A 41 -7.01 6.53 -0.81
CA LEU A 41 -6.51 6.67 0.55
C LEU A 41 -6.32 8.14 0.99
N GLN A 42 -6.52 9.11 0.08
CA GLN A 42 -6.25 10.54 0.27
C GLN A 42 -4.83 10.82 0.80
N ILE A 43 -3.84 10.10 0.28
CA ILE A 43 -2.42 10.29 0.61
C ILE A 43 -1.62 10.58 -0.65
N SER A 44 -0.37 10.98 -0.46
CA SER A 44 0.54 11.11 -1.59
C SER A 44 0.94 9.72 -2.14
N THR A 45 1.16 9.65 -3.44
CA THR A 45 1.68 8.44 -4.11
C THR A 45 2.99 7.95 -3.49
N ARG A 46 3.83 8.90 -3.05
CA ARG A 46 5.08 8.63 -2.36
C ARG A 46 4.88 7.99 -0.99
N THR A 47 3.90 8.46 -0.22
CA THR A 47 3.54 7.86 1.07
C THR A 47 3.10 6.41 0.90
N LEU A 48 2.25 6.14 -0.09
CA LEU A 48 1.83 4.77 -0.42
C LEU A 48 3.03 3.91 -0.82
N GLN A 49 3.93 4.44 -1.64
CA GLN A 49 5.14 3.76 -2.08
C GLN A 49 6.06 3.39 -0.90
N GLU A 50 6.24 4.29 0.07
CA GLU A 50 7.07 4.03 1.25
C GLU A 50 6.45 2.95 2.15
N TRP A 51 5.12 2.87 2.24
CA TRP A 51 4.42 1.79 2.94
C TRP A 51 4.54 0.45 2.22
N GLU A 52 4.34 0.41 0.90
CA GLU A 52 4.52 -0.80 0.10
C GLU A 52 5.97 -1.32 0.16
N GLN A 53 6.95 -0.42 0.30
CA GLN A 53 8.36 -0.79 0.48
C GLN A 53 8.74 -1.16 1.92
N GLY A 54 7.80 -1.02 2.88
CA GLY A 54 8.08 -1.22 4.30
C GLY A 54 9.07 -0.22 4.90
N ARG A 55 9.31 0.92 4.22
CA ARG A 55 10.14 2.03 4.73
C ARG A 55 9.41 2.85 5.79
N ALA A 56 8.09 2.89 5.71
CA ALA A 56 7.24 3.56 6.66
C ALA A 56 6.01 2.68 6.98
N CYS A 57 5.44 2.86 8.16
CA CYS A 57 4.16 2.25 8.52
C CYS A 57 3.06 3.31 8.54
N PRO A 58 1.83 2.98 8.16
CA PRO A 58 0.69 3.87 8.32
C PRO A 58 0.51 4.19 9.81
N ARG A 59 0.23 5.47 10.12
CA ARG A 59 0.05 5.97 11.49
C ARG A 59 -1.24 6.75 11.60
N HIS A 60 -1.91 6.65 12.76
CA HIS A 60 -3.09 7.44 13.12
C HIS A 60 -4.15 7.49 11.99
N LEU A 61 -4.34 8.66 11.35
CA LEU A 61 -5.35 8.90 10.32
C LEU A 61 -5.24 7.94 9.13
N ALA A 62 -4.02 7.65 8.69
CA ALA A 62 -3.76 6.71 7.61
C ALA A 62 -4.20 5.28 7.96
N LEU A 63 -3.96 4.87 9.20
CA LEU A 63 -4.37 3.56 9.71
C LEU A 63 -5.89 3.44 9.71
N SER A 64 -6.59 4.48 10.15
CA SER A 64 -8.06 4.52 10.13
C SER A 64 -8.62 4.49 8.71
N ALA A 65 -8.00 5.21 7.77
CA ALA A 65 -8.41 5.20 6.36
C ALA A 65 -8.22 3.80 5.74
N ILE A 66 -7.07 3.16 6.01
CA ILE A 66 -6.79 1.80 5.56
C ILE A 66 -7.77 0.80 6.18
N ASN A 67 -8.02 0.89 7.48
CA ASN A 67 -8.94 -0.03 8.15
C ASN A 67 -10.36 0.08 7.57
N LYS A 68 -10.84 1.31 7.32
CA LYS A 68 -12.13 1.54 6.64
C LYS A 68 -12.20 0.98 5.22
N LEU A 69 -11.10 1.01 4.47
CA LEU A 69 -11.06 0.62 3.04
C LEU A 69 -10.76 -0.86 2.81
N ILE A 70 -9.92 -1.46 3.66
CA ILE A 70 -9.52 -2.87 3.55
C ILE A 70 -10.42 -3.76 4.42
N GLY A 71 -11.04 -3.22 5.47
CA GLY A 71 -11.94 -3.97 6.34
C GLY A 71 -11.23 -5.10 7.08
N VAL A 72 -10.16 -4.75 7.81
CA VAL A 72 -9.38 -5.69 8.64
C VAL A 72 -9.72 -5.53 10.12
#